data_AF-A0A4Q0ZMY0-F1
#
_entry.id   AF-A0A4Q0ZMY0-F1
#
_cell.length_a   1.000
_cell.length_b   1.000
_cell.length_c   1.000
_cell.angle_alpha   90.00
_cell.angle_beta   90.00
_cell.angle_gamma   90.00
#
_symmetry.space_group_name_H-M   'P 1'
#
loop_
_entity.id
_entity.type
_entity.pdbx_description
1 polymer ?
#
loop_
_entity_poly.entity_id
_entity_poly.type
_entity_poly.pdbx_seq_one_letter_code
_entity_poly.pdbx_strand_id
1 'polypeptide(L)'
;MKLQKLQPLTNEYLESIGFVWHTDEDNTSYIANEVVQITEDEANAYYEATNELYDMFCEAGEYVIENELFHELNIPFNLVEMIKESWENDVHWYLYSRFDLAGGIDGKPIKLIEFNADTPTSLFETAIIQWAQLKANNLDEASQFNNLYDALKDNFKRIITLDSDIEKFDEYYSKLGWKILFSSISGLPEDEHTTKLLQHLAKEAGFNTDFEFIDKVNFSDDGIFKEDVNFEFWFKLIPWEDIAIDESELALLLTEIIKEKKAIIFNPAYTLMFQSKGFMKILWDLYPEHPLLLETSFEPLENKKQVEKRCFGREGANTKIINEDGSIDVETTGDYEGHKAIYQEFVELPRDEEGNYYQAGVFYAYEASGLGFRRGEKILNNMSKFVGHIIK
;
A
#
# COMPACT_ATOMS: atom_id res chain seq x y z
N MET A 1 18.16 -14.72 -10.55
CA MET A 1 18.18 -13.53 -9.69
C MET A 1 19.56 -13.39 -9.11
N LYS A 2 20.08 -12.16 -8.97
CA LYS A 2 21.36 -11.91 -8.32
C LYS A 2 21.14 -11.30 -6.94
N LEU A 3 21.77 -11.88 -5.93
CA LEU A 3 21.70 -11.41 -4.55
C LEU A 3 23.09 -10.97 -4.10
N GLN A 4 23.14 -9.90 -3.32
CA GLN A 4 24.35 -9.48 -2.61
C GLN A 4 24.16 -9.65 -1.12
N LYS A 5 24.94 -10.54 -0.50
CA LYS A 5 24.99 -10.67 0.95
C LYS A 5 25.55 -9.39 1.58
N LEU A 6 24.93 -8.98 2.68
CA LEU A 6 25.31 -7.83 3.50
C LEU A 6 25.60 -8.30 4.93
N GLN A 7 26.37 -7.48 5.66
CA GLN A 7 26.38 -7.56 7.12
C GLN A 7 25.03 -7.04 7.63
N PRO A 8 24.32 -7.81 8.48
CA PRO A 8 23.03 -7.40 9.01
C PRO A 8 23.18 -6.19 9.95
N LEU A 9 22.16 -5.35 9.98
CA LEU A 9 22.01 -4.33 11.02
C LEU A 9 21.77 -5.04 12.36
N THR A 10 22.32 -4.49 13.45
CA THR A 10 22.09 -5.07 14.78
C THR A 10 20.71 -4.67 15.31
N ASN A 11 20.13 -5.50 16.18
CA ASN A 11 18.84 -5.19 16.80
C ASN A 11 18.90 -3.86 17.58
N GLU A 12 20.01 -3.58 18.26
CA GLU A 12 20.19 -2.30 18.97
C GLU A 12 20.18 -1.11 18.01
N TYR A 13 20.75 -1.27 16.81
CA TYR A 13 20.70 -0.23 15.78
C TYR A 13 19.28 -0.04 15.25
N LEU A 14 18.58 -1.12 14.93
CA LEU A 14 17.19 -1.10 14.46
C LEU A 14 16.27 -0.43 15.49
N GLU A 15 16.38 -0.79 16.76
CA GLU A 15 15.63 -0.16 17.85
C GLU A 15 15.98 1.32 18.01
N SER A 16 17.25 1.70 17.83
CA SER A 16 17.68 3.10 17.96
C SER A 16 17.09 4.03 16.90
N ILE A 17 16.69 3.51 15.75
CA ILE A 17 16.00 4.25 14.69
C ILE A 17 14.48 4.07 14.74
N GLY A 18 13.96 3.38 15.75
CA GLY A 18 12.52 3.16 15.95
C GLY A 18 11.96 1.97 15.17
N PHE A 19 12.78 1.05 14.69
CA PHE A 19 12.32 -0.17 14.04
C PHE A 19 12.34 -1.33 15.05
N VAL A 20 11.18 -1.60 15.67
CA VAL A 20 11.08 -2.51 16.83
C VAL A 20 10.48 -3.89 16.50
N TRP A 21 9.93 -4.10 15.31
CA TRP A 21 9.39 -5.37 14.82
C TRP A 21 10.43 -6.14 13.96
N HIS A 22 11.68 -6.14 14.41
CA HIS A 22 12.81 -6.67 13.65
C HIS A 22 13.00 -8.20 13.72
N THR A 23 12.27 -8.85 14.62
CA THR A 23 12.37 -10.29 14.91
C THR A 23 10.97 -10.91 14.83
N ASP A 24 10.85 -11.96 14.02
CA ASP A 24 9.58 -12.68 13.85
C ASP A 24 9.33 -13.68 15.00
N GLU A 25 8.13 -14.26 15.03
CA GLU A 25 7.69 -15.20 16.09
C GLU A 25 8.60 -16.44 16.24
N ASP A 26 9.28 -16.83 15.16
CA ASP A 26 10.23 -17.94 15.14
C ASP A 26 11.65 -17.54 15.61
N ASN A 27 11.83 -16.30 16.09
CA ASN A 27 13.09 -15.68 16.51
C ASN A 27 14.09 -15.47 15.36
N THR A 28 13.67 -15.53 14.11
CA THR A 28 14.51 -15.16 12.98
C THR A 28 14.34 -13.67 12.66
N SER A 29 15.36 -13.06 12.06
CA SER A 29 15.26 -11.66 11.65
C SER A 29 14.22 -11.49 10.55
N TYR A 30 13.39 -10.46 10.66
CA TYR A 30 12.43 -10.06 9.65
C TYR A 30 13.13 -9.42 8.42
N ILE A 31 14.25 -8.73 8.65
CA ILE A 31 15.06 -8.10 7.58
C ILE A 31 16.08 -9.11 7.04
N ALA A 32 16.07 -9.36 5.75
CA ALA A 32 17.05 -10.25 5.14
C ALA A 32 18.47 -9.65 5.16
N ASN A 33 19.47 -10.51 5.31
CA ASN A 33 20.89 -10.12 5.27
C ASN A 33 21.45 -10.03 3.85
N GLU A 34 20.60 -9.66 2.90
CA GLU A 34 20.94 -9.56 1.49
C GLU A 34 20.07 -8.54 0.80
N VAL A 35 20.52 -8.09 -0.36
CA VAL A 35 19.77 -7.21 -1.25
C VAL A 35 19.70 -7.80 -2.65
N VAL A 36 18.60 -7.54 -3.35
CA VAL A 36 18.44 -7.87 -4.77
C VAL A 36 19.28 -6.92 -5.60
N GLN A 37 20.13 -7.45 -6.49
CA GLN A 37 20.83 -6.63 -7.48
C GLN A 37 19.94 -6.46 -8.70
N ILE A 38 19.63 -5.21 -9.05
CA ILE A 38 18.88 -4.85 -10.25
C ILE A 38 19.72 -3.93 -11.14
N THR A 39 19.37 -3.84 -12.42
CA THR A 39 19.95 -2.84 -13.33
C THR A 39 19.18 -1.52 -13.27
N GLU A 40 19.77 -0.46 -13.82
CA GLU A 40 19.08 0.83 -14.01
C GLU A 40 17.86 0.68 -14.93
N ASP A 41 17.96 -0.15 -15.99
CA ASP A 41 16.83 -0.44 -16.89
C ASP A 41 15.68 -1.16 -16.16
N GLU A 42 15.99 -2.10 -15.26
CA GLU A 42 14.97 -2.77 -14.43
C GLU A 42 14.30 -1.78 -13.47
N ALA A 43 15.07 -0.89 -12.84
CA ALA A 43 14.53 0.17 -12.00
C ALA A 43 13.59 1.13 -12.77
N ASN A 44 14.01 1.56 -13.96
CA ASN A 44 13.19 2.41 -14.84
C ASN A 44 11.93 1.69 -15.29
N ALA A 45 12.01 0.39 -15.61
CA ALA A 45 10.83 -0.39 -15.98
C ALA A 45 9.80 -0.48 -14.84
N TYR A 46 10.23 -0.59 -13.57
CA TYR A 46 9.32 -0.50 -12.44
C TYR A 46 8.68 0.87 -12.30
N TYR A 47 9.45 1.94 -12.50
CA TYR A 47 8.93 3.31 -12.48
C TYR A 47 7.86 3.51 -13.55
N GLU A 48 8.15 3.17 -14.81
CA GLU A 48 7.23 3.32 -15.94
C GLU A 48 5.96 2.48 -15.73
N ALA A 49 6.12 1.18 -15.42
CA ALA A 49 4.99 0.28 -15.23
C ALA A 49 4.07 0.74 -14.09
N THR A 50 4.62 1.24 -12.99
CA THR A 50 3.83 1.66 -11.82
C THR A 50 3.03 2.93 -12.11
N ASN A 51 3.61 3.89 -12.83
CA ASN A 51 2.89 5.10 -13.22
C ASN A 51 1.80 4.79 -14.26
N GLU A 52 2.09 3.94 -15.26
CA GLU A 52 1.10 3.49 -16.24
C GLU A 52 -0.06 2.74 -15.58
N LEU A 53 0.25 1.85 -14.63
CA LEU A 53 -0.78 1.17 -13.85
C LEU A 53 -1.64 2.18 -13.09
N TYR A 54 -1.05 3.15 -12.40
CA TYR A 54 -1.83 4.14 -11.66
C TYR A 54 -2.81 4.91 -12.57
N ASP A 55 -2.37 5.33 -13.76
CA ASP A 55 -3.25 5.98 -14.75
C ASP A 55 -4.42 5.06 -15.14
N MET A 56 -4.16 3.77 -15.39
CA MET A 56 -5.20 2.77 -15.66
C MET A 56 -6.17 2.60 -14.48
N PHE A 57 -5.68 2.67 -13.23
CA PHE A 57 -6.54 2.62 -12.04
C PHE A 57 -7.43 3.84 -11.94
N CYS A 58 -6.93 5.03 -12.24
CA CYS A 58 -7.74 6.25 -12.28
C CYS A 58 -8.86 6.15 -13.33
N GLU A 59 -8.54 5.76 -14.56
CA GLU A 59 -9.52 5.57 -15.64
C GLU A 59 -10.56 4.48 -15.31
N ALA A 60 -10.10 3.34 -14.78
CA ALA A 60 -11.00 2.26 -14.36
C ALA A 60 -11.83 2.64 -13.13
N GLY A 61 -11.33 3.52 -12.26
CA GLY A 61 -12.05 4.05 -11.10
C GLY A 61 -13.27 4.86 -11.54
N GLU A 62 -13.10 5.73 -12.55
CA GLU A 62 -14.20 6.48 -13.15
C GLU A 62 -15.26 5.52 -13.71
N TYR A 63 -14.82 4.48 -14.44
CA TYR A 63 -15.73 3.46 -14.98
C TYR A 63 -16.53 2.74 -13.88
N VAL A 64 -15.91 2.44 -12.72
CA VAL A 64 -16.60 1.84 -11.56
C VAL A 64 -17.67 2.78 -11.00
N ILE A 65 -17.37 4.07 -10.88
CA ILE A 65 -18.32 5.09 -10.38
C ILE A 65 -19.51 5.22 -11.34
N GLU A 66 -19.25 5.41 -12.65
CA GLU A 66 -20.29 5.59 -13.66
C GLU A 66 -21.24 4.39 -13.81
N ASN A 67 -20.71 3.18 -13.60
CA ASN A 67 -21.47 1.92 -13.77
C ASN A 67 -21.91 1.28 -12.45
N GLU A 68 -21.67 1.96 -11.32
CA GLU A 68 -22.03 1.52 -9.96
C GLU A 68 -21.54 0.10 -9.59
N LEU A 69 -20.32 -0.25 -9.99
CA LEU A 69 -19.75 -1.61 -9.84
C LEU A 69 -19.27 -1.96 -8.41
N PHE A 70 -19.79 -1.27 -7.41
CA PHE A 70 -19.38 -1.42 -6.01
C PHE A 70 -19.64 -2.82 -5.48
N HIS A 71 -20.76 -3.44 -5.89
CA HIS A 71 -21.12 -4.77 -5.43
C HIS A 71 -20.14 -5.84 -5.97
N GLU A 72 -19.72 -5.72 -7.22
CA GLU A 72 -18.74 -6.56 -7.91
C GLU A 72 -17.39 -6.50 -7.18
N LEU A 73 -17.00 -5.30 -6.76
CA LEU A 73 -15.80 -5.04 -5.95
C LEU A 73 -15.94 -5.46 -4.47
N ASN A 74 -17.08 -6.03 -4.06
CA ASN A 74 -17.41 -6.41 -2.69
C ASN A 74 -17.44 -5.23 -1.70
N ILE A 75 -17.60 -3.99 -2.18
CA ILE A 75 -17.63 -2.79 -1.33
C ILE A 75 -18.83 -2.84 -0.38
N PRO A 76 -18.63 -2.61 0.94
CA PRO A 76 -19.74 -2.45 1.88
C PRO A 76 -20.67 -1.31 1.49
N PHE A 77 -21.98 -1.57 1.48
CA PHE A 77 -22.97 -0.61 0.97
C PHE A 77 -22.97 0.74 1.74
N ASN A 78 -22.60 0.71 3.02
CA ASN A 78 -22.52 1.89 3.89
C ASN A 78 -21.28 2.77 3.62
N LEU A 79 -20.37 2.37 2.72
CA LEU A 79 -19.28 3.22 2.25
C LEU A 79 -19.48 3.77 0.84
N VAL A 80 -20.50 3.31 0.10
CA VAL A 80 -20.67 3.68 -1.31
C VAL A 80 -20.86 5.20 -1.47
N GLU A 81 -21.67 5.84 -0.62
CA GLU A 81 -21.85 7.29 -0.66
C GLU A 81 -20.53 8.02 -0.35
N MET A 82 -19.82 7.60 0.70
CA MET A 82 -18.53 8.17 1.08
C MET A 82 -17.47 8.05 -0.03
N ILE A 83 -17.44 6.90 -0.72
CA ILE A 83 -16.55 6.67 -1.86
C ILE A 83 -16.85 7.68 -2.97
N LYS A 84 -18.11 7.82 -3.37
CA LYS A 84 -18.54 8.77 -4.41
C LYS A 84 -18.17 10.21 -4.03
N GLU A 85 -18.48 10.64 -2.80
CA GLU A 85 -18.13 11.97 -2.29
C GLU A 85 -16.61 12.21 -2.30
N SER A 86 -15.82 11.21 -1.93
CA SER A 86 -14.35 11.31 -1.94
C SER A 86 -13.75 11.30 -3.35
N TRP A 87 -14.43 10.69 -4.34
CA TRP A 87 -13.97 10.61 -5.72
C TRP A 87 -14.26 11.90 -6.50
N GLU A 88 -15.47 12.45 -6.35
CA GLU A 88 -15.94 13.62 -7.10
C GLU A 88 -15.27 14.95 -6.69
N ASN A 89 -14.48 14.95 -5.61
CA ASN A 89 -13.97 16.16 -5.01
C ASN A 89 -12.43 16.14 -4.92
N ASP A 90 -11.81 16.98 -5.75
CA ASP A 90 -10.36 17.11 -5.93
C ASP A 90 -9.56 17.44 -4.66
N VAL A 91 -10.22 17.80 -3.55
CA VAL A 91 -9.54 18.03 -2.25
C VAL A 91 -9.12 16.73 -1.57
N HIS A 92 -9.70 15.58 -1.96
CA HIS A 92 -9.37 14.28 -1.41
C HIS A 92 -8.16 13.67 -2.14
N TRP A 93 -7.00 14.24 -1.84
CA TRP A 93 -5.75 13.78 -2.42
C TRP A 93 -5.31 12.44 -1.86
N TYR A 94 -4.87 11.60 -2.78
CA TYR A 94 -4.23 10.34 -2.50
C TYR A 94 -2.85 10.54 -1.86
N LEU A 95 -2.59 9.93 -0.69
CA LEU A 95 -1.32 10.13 0.01
C LEU A 95 -0.25 9.13 -0.47
N TYR A 96 -0.53 7.83 -0.39
CA TYR A 96 0.45 6.80 -0.76
C TYR A 96 -0.15 5.40 -0.91
N SER A 97 0.52 4.56 -1.71
CA SER A 97 0.21 3.14 -2.00
C SER A 97 1.43 2.27 -1.97
N ARG A 98 1.20 0.95 -2.06
CA ARG A 98 2.15 0.01 -2.63
C ARG A 98 1.52 -0.91 -3.69
N PHE A 99 2.07 -0.90 -4.90
CA PHE A 99 1.79 -1.93 -5.92
C PHE A 99 2.60 -3.19 -5.62
N ASP A 100 1.95 -4.33 -5.69
CA ASP A 100 2.58 -5.63 -5.55
C ASP A 100 2.69 -6.28 -6.94
N LEU A 101 3.93 -6.51 -7.38
CA LEU A 101 4.28 -6.89 -8.73
C LEU A 101 5.08 -8.20 -8.76
N ALA A 102 4.81 -9.01 -9.78
CA ALA A 102 5.63 -10.16 -10.15
C ALA A 102 6.59 -9.80 -11.29
N GLY A 103 7.73 -10.50 -11.34
CA GLY A 103 8.70 -10.36 -12.42
C GLY A 103 9.53 -9.08 -12.31
N GLY A 104 9.81 -8.41 -13.44
CA GLY A 104 10.61 -7.18 -13.52
C GLY A 104 12.13 -7.35 -13.36
N ILE A 105 12.57 -8.56 -12.99
CA ILE A 105 13.97 -8.94 -12.86
C ILE A 105 14.23 -10.27 -13.57
N ASP A 106 15.49 -10.56 -13.89
CA ASP A 106 15.91 -11.78 -14.61
C ASP A 106 15.25 -11.97 -15.98
N GLY A 107 14.85 -10.87 -16.62
CA GLY A 107 14.13 -10.90 -17.89
C GLY A 107 12.69 -11.45 -17.81
N LYS A 108 12.12 -11.61 -16.60
CA LYS A 108 10.69 -11.87 -16.41
C LYS A 108 9.91 -10.56 -16.57
N PRO A 109 8.77 -10.54 -17.29
CA PRO A 109 7.97 -9.32 -17.46
C PRO A 109 7.34 -8.88 -16.14
N ILE A 110 7.10 -7.58 -15.98
CA ILE A 110 6.35 -7.03 -14.84
C ILE A 110 4.87 -7.41 -14.99
N LYS A 111 4.27 -7.93 -13.91
CA LYS A 111 2.84 -8.27 -13.84
C LYS A 111 2.23 -7.80 -12.54
N LEU A 112 1.10 -7.10 -12.60
CA LEU A 112 0.33 -6.65 -11.45
C LEU A 112 -0.31 -7.85 -10.74
N ILE A 113 -0.03 -7.98 -9.44
CA ILE A 113 -0.69 -8.95 -8.56
C ILE A 113 -1.86 -8.27 -7.84
N GLU A 114 -1.58 -7.16 -7.17
CA GLU A 114 -2.56 -6.37 -6.42
C GLU A 114 -2.05 -4.95 -6.15
N PHE A 115 -2.93 -4.10 -5.65
CA PHE A 115 -2.62 -2.72 -5.30
C PHE A 115 -3.10 -2.43 -3.87
N ASN A 116 -2.13 -2.22 -2.97
CA ASN A 116 -2.41 -1.85 -1.58
C ASN A 116 -2.56 -0.32 -1.50
N ALA A 117 -3.78 0.16 -1.70
CA ALA A 117 -4.09 1.58 -1.88
C ALA A 117 -4.63 2.26 -0.60
N ASP A 118 -5.13 1.51 0.37
CA ASP A 118 -5.66 2.10 1.61
C ASP A 118 -4.60 2.15 2.72
N THR A 119 -4.13 0.97 3.15
CA THR A 119 -3.20 0.81 4.28
C THR A 119 -1.94 0.02 3.90
N PRO A 120 -1.09 0.51 2.99
CA PRO A 120 0.13 -0.20 2.61
C PRO A 120 1.17 -0.21 3.75
N THR A 121 1.65 -1.41 4.09
CA THR A 121 2.74 -1.67 5.06
C THR A 121 4.11 -1.76 4.36
N SER A 122 5.17 -2.04 5.12
CA SER A 122 6.57 -2.03 4.66
C SER A 122 7.13 -0.66 4.24
N LEU A 123 6.48 0.43 4.65
CA LEU A 123 6.92 1.80 4.34
C LEU A 123 8.27 2.11 5.01
N PHE A 124 8.40 1.76 6.29
CA PHE A 124 9.61 2.04 7.06
C PHE A 124 10.81 1.30 6.47
N GLU A 125 10.59 0.05 6.08
CA GLU A 125 11.57 -0.84 5.49
C GLU A 125 12.08 -0.30 4.16
N THR A 126 11.16 0.07 3.27
CA THR A 126 11.48 0.63 1.96
C THR A 126 12.12 2.01 2.08
N ALA A 127 11.57 2.93 2.88
CA ALA A 127 12.09 4.29 2.94
C ALA A 127 13.43 4.39 3.70
N ILE A 128 13.58 3.64 4.80
CA ILE A 128 14.66 3.85 5.78
C ILE A 128 15.60 2.65 5.88
N ILE A 129 15.07 1.43 6.05
CA ILE A 129 15.91 0.27 6.41
C ILE A 129 16.85 -0.11 5.28
N GLN A 130 16.37 -0.20 4.03
CA GLN A 130 17.27 -0.58 2.94
C GLN A 130 18.38 0.45 2.69
N TRP A 131 18.09 1.74 2.87
CA TRP A 131 19.10 2.79 2.82
C TRP A 131 20.15 2.60 3.94
N ALA A 132 19.67 2.32 5.17
CA ALA A 132 20.54 2.07 6.31
C ALA A 132 21.40 0.81 6.12
N GLN A 133 20.87 -0.24 5.48
CA GLN A 133 21.62 -1.44 5.11
C GLN A 133 22.79 -1.10 4.18
N LEU A 134 22.58 -0.29 3.14
CA LEU A 134 23.65 0.12 2.23
C LEU A 134 24.71 0.95 2.95
N LYS A 135 24.26 1.95 3.73
CA LYS A 135 25.14 2.82 4.51
C LYS A 135 26.04 2.03 5.47
N ALA A 136 25.46 1.13 6.27
CA ALA A 136 26.20 0.32 7.24
C ALA A 136 27.21 -0.63 6.58
N ASN A 137 26.96 -1.00 5.32
CA ASN A 137 27.84 -1.86 4.53
C ASN A 137 28.85 -1.09 3.66
N ASN A 138 28.95 0.24 3.81
CA ASN A 138 29.82 1.12 3.01
C ASN A 138 29.56 1.00 1.49
N LEU A 139 28.29 0.82 1.12
CA LEU A 139 27.81 0.86 -0.25
C LEU A 139 27.28 2.26 -0.58
N ASP A 140 27.15 2.57 -1.87
CA ASP A 140 26.58 3.84 -2.31
C ASP A 140 25.07 3.87 -2.01
N GLU A 141 24.69 4.75 -1.09
CA GLU A 141 23.32 4.97 -0.63
C GLU A 141 22.41 5.47 -1.77
N ALA A 142 22.97 6.07 -2.82
CA ALA A 142 22.22 6.54 -3.99
C ALA A 142 21.97 5.43 -5.03
N SER A 143 22.58 4.25 -4.90
CA SER A 143 22.36 3.12 -5.81
C SER A 143 21.04 2.40 -5.52
N GLN A 144 19.94 3.13 -5.41
CA GLN A 144 18.60 2.59 -5.14
C GLN A 144 17.54 3.40 -5.87
N PHE A 145 16.51 2.70 -6.36
CA PHE A 145 15.22 3.33 -6.65
C PHE A 145 14.45 3.51 -5.32
N ASN A 146 14.77 4.58 -4.61
CA ASN A 146 14.20 4.92 -3.32
C ASN A 146 14.21 6.44 -3.08
N ASN A 147 13.24 7.14 -3.67
CA ASN A 147 12.91 8.54 -3.40
C ASN A 147 11.65 8.69 -2.53
N LEU A 148 11.19 7.62 -1.90
CA LEU A 148 9.89 7.53 -1.22
C LEU A 148 9.76 8.55 -0.07
N TYR A 149 10.83 8.73 0.71
CA TYR A 149 10.85 9.69 1.82
C TYR A 149 10.58 11.12 1.32
N ASP A 150 11.29 11.56 0.28
CA ASP A 150 11.14 12.89 -0.29
C ASP A 150 9.83 13.02 -1.07
N ALA A 151 9.43 11.99 -1.82
CA ALA A 151 8.16 11.95 -2.55
C ALA A 151 6.96 12.13 -1.61
N LEU A 152 6.95 11.47 -0.44
CA LEU A 152 5.92 11.64 0.58
C LEU A 152 5.90 13.06 1.16
N LYS A 153 7.06 13.64 1.45
CA LYS A 153 7.13 15.04 1.93
C LYS A 153 6.55 16.01 0.93
N ASP A 154 6.90 15.85 -0.34
CA ASP A 154 6.34 16.67 -1.39
C ASP A 154 4.86 16.39 -1.61
N ASN A 155 4.42 15.14 -1.47
CA ASN A 155 2.99 14.81 -1.58
C ASN A 155 2.16 15.40 -0.44
N PHE A 156 2.71 15.49 0.79
CA PHE A 156 2.08 16.25 1.86
C PHE A 156 1.91 17.73 1.48
N LYS A 157 2.91 18.35 0.85
CA LYS A 157 2.77 19.74 0.36
C LYS A 157 1.70 19.86 -0.73
N ARG A 158 1.60 18.86 -1.63
CA ARG A 158 0.59 18.81 -2.70
C ARG A 158 -0.84 18.81 -2.18
N ILE A 159 -1.10 18.25 -0.99
CA ILE A 159 -2.43 18.32 -0.36
C ILE A 159 -2.90 19.78 -0.17
N ILE A 160 -1.98 20.73 0.04
CA ILE A 160 -2.31 22.15 0.18
C ILE A 160 -2.20 22.91 -1.14
N THR A 161 -1.21 22.57 -1.98
CA THR A 161 -0.98 23.30 -3.23
C THR A 161 -1.85 22.81 -4.39
N LEU A 162 -2.41 21.60 -4.29
CA LEU A 162 -3.13 20.90 -5.35
C LEU A 162 -2.29 20.92 -6.64
N ASP A 163 -2.86 21.37 -7.76
CA ASP A 163 -2.17 21.48 -9.05
C ASP A 163 -1.14 22.63 -9.12
N SER A 164 -0.97 23.41 -8.05
CA SER A 164 0.06 24.45 -7.99
C SER A 164 1.41 23.90 -7.54
N ASP A 165 2.46 24.67 -7.85
CA ASP A 165 3.83 24.40 -7.41
C ASP A 165 3.93 24.21 -5.89
N ILE A 166 4.55 23.11 -5.46
CA ILE A 166 4.76 22.72 -4.05
C ILE A 166 5.54 23.78 -3.27
N GLU A 167 6.35 24.61 -3.95
CA GLU A 167 7.08 25.72 -3.33
C GLU A 167 6.16 26.81 -2.77
N LYS A 168 4.88 26.82 -3.15
CA LYS A 168 3.86 27.73 -2.60
C LYS A 168 3.25 27.23 -1.29
N PHE A 169 3.65 26.06 -0.81
CA PHE A 169 3.11 25.45 0.41
C PHE A 169 3.08 26.44 1.58
N ASP A 170 4.20 27.07 1.93
CA ASP A 170 4.28 27.99 3.07
C ASP A 170 3.35 29.20 2.91
N GLU A 171 3.19 29.70 1.68
CA GLU A 171 2.31 30.83 1.37
C GLU A 171 0.83 30.48 1.58
N TYR A 172 0.45 29.25 1.23
CA TYR A 172 -0.94 28.78 1.30
C TYR A 172 -1.27 28.28 2.71
N TYR A 173 -0.40 27.45 3.28
CA TYR A 173 -0.61 26.81 4.57
C TYR A 173 -0.59 27.80 5.74
N SER A 174 0.25 28.84 5.70
CA SER A 174 0.31 29.87 6.75
C SER A 174 -1.01 30.62 6.96
N LYS A 175 -1.91 30.62 5.97
CA LYS A 175 -3.24 31.22 6.04
C LYS A 175 -4.30 30.26 6.59
N LEU A 176 -4.04 28.95 6.56
CA LEU A 176 -4.98 27.89 6.96
C LEU A 176 -4.79 27.50 8.42
N GLY A 177 -3.55 27.18 8.82
CA GLY A 177 -3.26 26.67 10.17
C GLY A 177 -3.89 25.31 10.50
N TRP A 178 -4.30 24.55 9.47
CA TRP A 178 -4.98 23.26 9.60
C TRP A 178 -4.07 22.20 10.22
N LYS A 179 -4.63 21.31 11.03
CA LYS A 179 -3.87 20.26 11.73
C LYS A 179 -4.15 18.88 11.15
N ILE A 180 -3.15 18.01 11.19
CA ILE A 180 -3.30 16.59 10.85
C ILE A 180 -3.24 15.74 12.13
N LEU A 181 -4.27 14.95 12.37
CA LEU A 181 -4.25 13.88 13.37
C LEU A 181 -3.84 12.57 12.70
N PHE A 182 -2.84 11.90 13.24
CA PHE A 182 -2.41 10.57 12.79
C PHE A 182 -2.88 9.50 13.77
N SER A 183 -3.48 8.43 13.26
CA SER A 183 -4.04 7.36 14.10
C SER A 183 -3.72 5.96 13.60
N SER A 184 -3.41 5.09 14.55
CA SER A 184 -3.25 3.64 14.36
C SER A 184 -4.00 2.89 15.46
N ILE A 185 -4.10 1.57 15.30
CA ILE A 185 -4.55 0.68 16.37
C ILE A 185 -3.46 0.59 17.45
N SER A 186 -3.86 0.57 18.71
CA SER A 186 -2.93 0.44 19.83
C SER A 186 -2.39 -0.99 19.97
N GLY A 187 -1.14 -1.13 20.40
CA GLY A 187 -0.54 -2.45 20.66
C GLY A 187 0.02 -3.17 19.42
N LEU A 188 0.01 -2.52 18.26
CA LEU A 188 0.63 -2.98 17.02
C LEU A 188 1.85 -2.11 16.72
N PRO A 189 3.08 -2.56 17.05
CA PRO A 189 4.27 -1.72 16.93
C PRO A 189 4.60 -1.29 15.49
N GLU A 190 4.41 -2.18 14.50
CA GLU A 190 4.62 -1.84 13.08
C GLU A 190 3.71 -0.69 12.65
N ASP A 191 2.42 -0.79 12.94
CA ASP A 191 1.41 0.21 12.57
C ASP A 191 1.67 1.56 13.25
N GLU A 192 1.96 1.54 14.56
CA GLU A 192 2.24 2.73 15.34
C GLU A 192 3.46 3.48 14.78
N HIS A 193 4.55 2.76 14.51
CA HIS A 193 5.78 3.36 14.04
C HIS A 193 5.72 3.78 12.56
N THR A 194 5.00 3.03 11.72
CA THR A 194 4.68 3.45 10.33
C THR A 194 3.87 4.74 10.33
N THR A 195 2.86 4.83 11.18
CA THR A 195 2.02 6.03 11.33
C THR A 195 2.82 7.21 11.86
N LYS A 196 3.71 6.99 12.83
CA LYS A 196 4.61 8.03 13.35
C LYS A 196 5.65 8.48 12.34
N LEU A 197 6.10 7.60 11.44
CA LEU A 197 6.96 7.99 10.33
C LEU A 197 6.23 8.95 9.38
N LEU A 198 4.99 8.66 9.01
CA LEU A 198 4.16 9.57 8.21
C LEU A 198 3.90 10.89 8.94
N GLN A 199 3.64 10.86 10.24
CA GLN A 199 3.53 12.06 11.08
C GLN A 199 4.82 12.90 11.04
N HIS A 200 5.97 12.24 11.12
CA HIS A 200 7.27 12.90 11.06
C HIS A 200 7.50 13.57 9.70
N LEU A 201 7.20 12.88 8.61
CA LEU A 201 7.29 13.41 7.24
C LEU A 201 6.39 14.64 7.05
N ALA A 202 5.14 14.59 7.51
CA ALA A 202 4.23 15.73 7.46
C ALA A 202 4.74 16.91 8.30
N LYS A 203 5.31 16.66 9.47
CA LYS A 203 5.93 17.70 10.29
C LYS A 203 7.15 18.32 9.61
N GLU A 204 7.99 17.52 8.95
CA GLU A 204 9.11 18.02 8.15
C GLU A 204 8.65 18.82 6.92
N ALA A 205 7.50 18.47 6.34
CA ALA A 205 6.88 19.24 5.28
C ALA A 205 6.33 20.60 5.77
N GLY A 206 6.15 20.77 7.08
CA GLY A 206 5.74 22.04 7.73
C GLY A 206 4.37 22.01 8.39
N PHE A 207 3.70 20.85 8.44
CA PHE A 207 2.37 20.74 9.05
C PHE A 207 2.42 20.75 10.59
N ASN A 208 1.36 21.28 11.18
CA ASN A 208 1.01 21.05 12.57
C ASN A 208 0.37 19.66 12.70
N THR A 209 1.02 18.77 13.43
CA THR A 209 0.58 17.37 13.55
C THR A 209 0.45 16.96 15.01
N ASP A 210 -0.43 15.98 15.25
CA ASP A 210 -0.52 15.25 16.50
C ASP A 210 -0.83 13.77 16.21
N PHE A 211 -0.68 12.92 17.23
CA PHE A 211 -0.97 11.50 17.18
C PHE A 211 -1.94 11.11 18.28
N GLU A 212 -2.86 10.19 17.97
CA GLU A 212 -3.73 9.54 18.95
C GLU A 212 -4.13 8.15 18.46
N PHE A 213 -4.22 7.19 19.39
CA PHE A 213 -4.74 5.86 19.06
C PHE A 213 -6.23 5.94 18.73
N ILE A 214 -6.68 5.13 17.77
CA ILE A 214 -8.03 5.24 17.21
C ILE A 214 -9.15 5.13 18.26
N ASP A 215 -8.95 4.31 19.30
CA ASP A 215 -9.88 4.10 20.41
C ASP A 215 -10.08 5.34 21.31
N LYS A 216 -9.25 6.37 21.13
CA LYS A 216 -9.29 7.64 21.87
C LYS A 216 -9.60 8.84 21.00
N VAL A 217 -9.72 8.66 19.69
CA VAL A 217 -10.16 9.71 18.77
C VAL A 217 -11.65 9.95 18.99
N ASN A 218 -12.04 11.22 19.10
CA ASN A 218 -13.44 11.60 19.25
C ASN A 218 -13.99 12.04 17.89
N PHE A 219 -15.10 11.44 17.49
CA PHE A 219 -15.80 11.76 16.26
C PHE A 219 -17.16 12.39 16.60
N SER A 220 -17.52 13.45 15.89
CA SER A 220 -18.85 14.06 15.98
C SER A 220 -19.24 14.73 14.66
N ASP A 221 -20.49 15.19 14.56
CA ASP A 221 -20.98 15.92 13.38
C ASP A 221 -20.17 17.21 13.10
N ASP A 222 -19.41 17.69 14.08
CA ASP A 222 -18.56 18.88 13.94
C ASP A 222 -17.15 18.57 13.42
N GLY A 223 -16.72 17.30 13.38
CA GLY A 223 -15.41 16.91 12.87
C GLY A 223 -14.72 15.79 13.67
N ILE A 224 -13.38 15.83 13.65
CA ILE A 224 -12.50 14.81 14.24
C ILE A 224 -11.61 15.47 15.29
N PHE A 225 -11.60 14.92 16.50
CA PHE A 225 -11.02 15.59 17.65
C PHE A 225 -10.09 14.69 18.46
N LYS A 226 -9.04 15.31 19.00
CA LYS A 226 -8.29 14.79 20.15
C LYS A 226 -8.61 15.69 21.34
N GLU A 227 -9.27 15.14 22.35
CA GLU A 227 -9.86 15.93 23.44
C GLU A 227 -10.73 17.07 22.86
N ASP A 228 -10.42 18.34 23.18
CA ASP A 228 -11.16 19.52 22.69
C ASP A 228 -10.57 20.13 21.40
N VAL A 229 -9.55 19.52 20.79
CA VAL A 229 -8.86 20.06 19.62
C VAL A 229 -9.38 19.41 18.34
N ASN A 230 -10.01 20.21 17.46
CA ASN A 230 -10.41 19.77 16.12
C ASN A 230 -9.22 19.59 15.19
N PHE A 231 -9.32 18.65 14.25
CA PHE A 231 -8.36 18.41 13.18
C PHE A 231 -9.07 18.39 11.83
N GLU A 232 -8.58 19.21 10.91
CA GLU A 232 -9.13 19.35 9.55
C GLU A 232 -8.65 18.23 8.63
N PHE A 233 -7.56 17.55 9.00
CA PHE A 233 -7.05 16.37 8.33
C PHE A 233 -6.93 15.22 9.31
N TRP A 234 -7.25 14.01 8.85
CA TRP A 234 -7.07 12.80 9.63
C TRP A 234 -6.44 11.71 8.79
N PHE A 235 -5.28 11.20 9.21
CA PHE A 235 -4.66 10.01 8.66
C PHE A 235 -4.99 8.80 9.52
N LYS A 236 -5.44 7.72 8.87
CA LYS A 236 -5.69 6.42 9.51
C LYS A 236 -4.85 5.33 8.87
N LEU A 237 -4.21 4.52 9.70
CA LEU A 237 -3.74 3.19 9.31
C LEU A 237 -4.72 2.13 9.82
N ILE A 238 -5.98 2.26 9.38
CA ILE A 238 -7.08 1.33 9.63
C ILE A 238 -7.82 1.10 8.31
N PRO A 239 -8.05 -0.15 7.88
CA PRO A 239 -8.76 -0.43 6.64
C PRO A 239 -10.19 0.14 6.64
N TRP A 240 -10.61 0.72 5.50
CA TRP A 240 -11.96 1.23 5.33
C TRP A 240 -13.02 0.13 5.48
N GLU A 241 -12.77 -1.07 4.97
CA GLU A 241 -13.68 -2.20 5.11
C GLU A 241 -13.90 -2.63 6.56
N ASP A 242 -12.87 -2.55 7.41
CA ASP A 242 -12.99 -2.87 8.84
C ASP A 242 -13.87 -1.82 9.53
N ILE A 243 -13.66 -0.52 9.24
CA ILE A 243 -14.53 0.56 9.75
C ILE A 243 -15.99 0.31 9.32
N ALA A 244 -16.22 -0.12 8.08
CA ALA A 244 -17.56 -0.36 7.59
C ALA A 244 -18.27 -1.53 8.27
N ILE A 245 -17.54 -2.63 8.50
CA ILE A 245 -18.07 -3.89 9.02
C ILE A 245 -18.21 -3.84 10.54
N ASP A 246 -17.17 -3.39 11.24
CA ASP A 246 -17.09 -3.46 12.70
C ASP A 246 -17.63 -2.19 13.37
N GLU A 247 -17.53 -1.04 12.72
CA GLU A 247 -17.89 0.28 13.28
C GLU A 247 -18.88 1.04 12.37
N SER A 248 -19.99 0.39 11.99
CA SER A 248 -20.94 0.94 11.01
C SER A 248 -21.51 2.32 11.37
N GLU A 249 -21.67 2.64 12.65
CA GLU A 249 -22.11 3.98 13.10
C GLU A 249 -21.05 5.04 12.80
N LEU A 250 -19.77 4.72 13.02
CA LEU A 250 -18.65 5.59 12.66
C LEU A 250 -18.59 5.79 11.14
N ALA A 251 -18.78 4.74 10.34
CA ALA A 251 -18.80 4.86 8.88
C ALA A 251 -19.84 5.87 8.38
N LEU A 252 -21.05 5.86 8.95
CA LEU A 252 -22.09 6.84 8.63
C LEU A 252 -21.68 8.27 9.07
N LEU A 253 -21.11 8.41 10.26
CA LEU A 253 -20.64 9.70 10.76
C LEU A 253 -19.51 10.29 9.90
N LEU A 254 -18.54 9.47 9.49
CA LEU A 254 -17.46 9.89 8.60
C LEU A 254 -17.99 10.33 7.22
N THR A 255 -19.09 9.74 6.76
CA THR A 255 -19.74 10.13 5.50
C THR A 255 -20.25 11.56 5.60
N GLU A 256 -20.95 11.90 6.69
CA GLU A 256 -21.44 13.25 6.94
C GLU A 256 -20.29 14.25 7.14
N ILE A 257 -19.22 13.87 7.84
CA ILE A 257 -18.02 14.70 8.01
C ILE A 257 -17.39 15.07 6.66
N ILE A 258 -17.27 14.12 5.73
CA ILE A 258 -16.73 14.36 4.39
C ILE A 258 -17.66 15.27 3.59
N LYS A 259 -18.96 14.94 3.55
CA LYS A 259 -19.99 15.67 2.79
C LYS A 259 -20.14 17.12 3.23
N GLU A 260 -20.11 17.37 4.54
CA GLU A 260 -20.17 18.70 5.15
C GLU A 260 -18.79 19.39 5.21
N LYS A 261 -17.76 18.79 4.61
CA LYS A 261 -16.39 19.31 4.49
C LYS A 261 -15.77 19.69 5.85
N LYS A 262 -16.03 18.87 6.87
CA LYS A 262 -15.52 19.07 8.24
C LYS A 262 -14.10 18.56 8.42
N ALA A 263 -13.73 17.50 7.69
CA ALA A 263 -12.37 16.99 7.65
C ALA A 263 -12.09 16.28 6.32
N ILE A 264 -10.81 16.18 5.97
CA ILE A 264 -10.29 15.35 4.87
C ILE A 264 -9.58 14.13 5.49
N ILE A 265 -9.86 12.95 4.97
CA ILE A 265 -9.37 11.67 5.52
C ILE A 265 -8.37 11.03 4.55
N PHE A 266 -7.25 10.56 5.09
CA PHE A 266 -6.17 9.92 4.35
C PHE A 266 -5.95 8.46 4.81
N ASN A 267 -5.80 7.51 3.88
CA ASN A 267 -6.11 7.65 2.45
C ASN A 267 -7.62 7.87 2.21
N PRO A 268 -8.02 8.54 1.10
CA PRO A 268 -9.44 8.79 0.78
C PRO A 268 -10.29 7.52 0.71
N ALA A 269 -11.61 7.62 0.91
CA ALA A 269 -12.49 6.45 0.91
C ALA A 269 -12.48 5.67 -0.42
N TYR A 270 -12.36 6.36 -1.55
CA TYR A 270 -12.31 5.72 -2.87
C TYR A 270 -11.16 4.71 -3.03
N THR A 271 -10.09 4.83 -2.23
CA THR A 271 -8.96 3.89 -2.32
C THR A 271 -9.36 2.47 -1.94
N LEU A 272 -10.49 2.29 -1.25
CA LEU A 272 -11.05 0.96 -1.02
C LEU A 272 -11.45 0.26 -2.33
N MET A 273 -11.88 1.01 -3.36
CA MET A 273 -12.11 0.42 -4.68
C MET A 273 -10.83 -0.17 -5.25
N PHE A 274 -9.74 0.59 -5.17
CA PHE A 274 -8.41 0.20 -5.66
C PHE A 274 -7.80 -0.96 -4.85
N GLN A 275 -8.04 -0.99 -3.54
CA GLN A 275 -7.65 -2.06 -2.62
C GLN A 275 -8.32 -3.40 -2.96
N SER A 276 -9.56 -3.37 -3.47
CA SER A 276 -10.30 -4.58 -3.80
C SER A 276 -9.61 -5.36 -4.91
N LYS A 277 -9.29 -6.63 -4.66
CA LYS A 277 -8.77 -7.52 -5.72
C LYS A 277 -9.79 -7.77 -6.84
N GLY A 278 -11.08 -7.49 -6.59
CA GLY A 278 -12.10 -7.40 -7.65
C GLY A 278 -11.75 -6.39 -8.74
N PHE A 279 -10.98 -5.36 -8.41
CA PHE A 279 -10.56 -4.32 -9.35
C PHE A 279 -9.65 -4.87 -10.45
N MET A 280 -8.91 -5.97 -10.19
CA MET A 280 -8.09 -6.65 -11.19
C MET A 280 -8.95 -7.19 -12.34
N LYS A 281 -10.19 -7.63 -12.04
CA LYS A 281 -11.15 -8.03 -13.06
C LYS A 281 -11.58 -6.85 -13.92
N ILE A 282 -11.86 -5.72 -13.30
CA ILE A 282 -12.28 -4.50 -14.00
C ILE A 282 -11.17 -4.03 -14.95
N LEU A 283 -9.92 -3.99 -14.48
CA LEU A 283 -8.76 -3.66 -15.31
C LEU A 283 -8.63 -4.63 -16.49
N TRP A 284 -8.79 -5.94 -16.27
CA TRP A 284 -8.70 -6.92 -17.36
C TRP A 284 -9.80 -6.74 -18.41
N ASP A 285 -11.02 -6.36 -18.00
CA ASP A 285 -12.13 -6.11 -18.92
C ASP A 285 -11.91 -4.86 -19.77
N LEU A 286 -11.33 -3.81 -19.19
CA LEU A 286 -11.05 -2.55 -19.88
C LEU A 286 -9.79 -2.62 -20.75
N TYR A 287 -8.78 -3.38 -20.31
CA TYR A 287 -7.48 -3.52 -20.97
C TYR A 287 -7.12 -5.00 -21.20
N PRO A 288 -7.89 -5.72 -22.03
CA PRO A 288 -7.64 -7.14 -22.28
C PRO A 288 -6.26 -7.33 -22.92
N GLU A 289 -5.55 -8.37 -22.47
CA GLU A 289 -4.20 -8.74 -22.94
C GLU A 289 -3.11 -7.69 -22.67
N HIS A 290 -3.36 -6.69 -21.81
CA HIS A 290 -2.36 -5.69 -21.45
C HIS A 290 -1.08 -6.33 -20.88
N PRO A 291 0.12 -5.89 -21.29
CA PRO A 291 1.38 -6.53 -20.88
C PRO A 291 1.62 -6.53 -19.37
N LEU A 292 1.07 -5.57 -18.63
CA LEU A 292 1.18 -5.50 -17.17
C LEU A 292 0.12 -6.30 -16.42
N LEU A 293 -0.93 -6.78 -17.09
CA LEU A 293 -2.05 -7.43 -16.42
C LEU A 293 -1.99 -8.96 -16.54
N LEU A 294 -2.69 -9.61 -15.61
CA LEU A 294 -2.96 -11.04 -15.60
C LEU A 294 -4.45 -11.23 -15.84
N GLU A 295 -4.83 -12.24 -16.63
CA GLU A 295 -6.24 -12.55 -16.83
C GLU A 295 -6.90 -12.77 -15.47
N THR A 296 -7.98 -12.05 -15.21
CA THR A 296 -8.70 -12.14 -13.95
C THR A 296 -10.18 -12.37 -14.23
N SER A 297 -10.85 -13.12 -13.36
CA SER A 297 -12.27 -13.48 -13.44
C SER A 297 -12.90 -13.57 -12.05
N PHE A 298 -14.22 -13.39 -11.96
CA PHE A 298 -15.00 -13.71 -10.75
C PHE A 298 -15.34 -15.20 -10.66
N GLU A 299 -15.14 -15.94 -11.75
CA GLU A 299 -15.33 -17.39 -11.85
C GLU A 299 -14.00 -18.07 -12.23
N PRO A 300 -13.79 -19.36 -11.90
CA PRO A 300 -12.56 -20.07 -12.23
C PRO A 300 -12.20 -19.99 -13.72
N LEU A 301 -10.93 -19.70 -14.01
CA LEU A 301 -10.38 -19.71 -15.37
C LEU A 301 -10.31 -21.14 -15.91
N GLU A 302 -10.68 -21.34 -17.18
CA GLU A 302 -10.64 -22.64 -17.83
C GLU A 302 -9.24 -22.97 -18.39
N ASN A 303 -8.75 -24.18 -18.14
CA ASN A 303 -7.47 -24.71 -18.67
C ASN A 303 -6.25 -23.80 -18.38
N LYS A 304 -6.28 -23.07 -17.26
CA LYS A 304 -5.20 -22.19 -16.82
C LYS A 304 -4.86 -22.43 -15.36
N LYS A 305 -3.56 -22.36 -15.04
CA LYS A 305 -3.10 -22.28 -13.66
C LYS A 305 -3.49 -20.91 -13.11
N GLN A 306 -4.05 -20.88 -11.91
CA GLN A 306 -4.67 -19.68 -11.35
C GLN A 306 -4.49 -19.57 -9.84
N VAL A 307 -4.73 -18.37 -9.33
CA VAL A 307 -4.76 -18.04 -7.92
C VAL A 307 -6.18 -17.62 -7.55
N GLU A 308 -6.83 -18.39 -6.68
CA GLU A 308 -8.04 -17.96 -5.98
C GLU A 308 -7.64 -17.09 -4.79
N LYS A 309 -8.19 -15.87 -4.71
CA LYS A 309 -7.94 -14.93 -3.61
C LYS A 309 -9.18 -14.09 -3.30
N ARG A 310 -9.29 -13.63 -2.05
CA ARG A 310 -10.47 -12.87 -1.54
C ARG A 310 -10.33 -11.38 -1.81
N CYS A 311 -11.41 -10.69 -2.21
CA CYS A 311 -11.37 -9.25 -2.58
C CYS A 311 -10.59 -8.38 -1.59
N PHE A 312 -10.77 -8.56 -0.28
CA PHE A 312 -10.07 -7.81 0.77
C PHE A 312 -9.12 -8.68 1.62
N GLY A 313 -8.77 -9.87 1.15
CA GLY A 313 -7.80 -10.73 1.85
C GLY A 313 -6.44 -10.06 1.95
N ARG A 314 -5.73 -10.26 3.06
CA ARG A 314 -4.39 -9.70 3.31
C ARG A 314 -3.39 -10.81 3.57
N GLU A 315 -2.12 -10.51 3.36
CA GLU A 315 -1.00 -11.35 3.86
C GLU A 315 -1.07 -12.82 3.41
N GLY A 316 -1.57 -13.03 2.19
CA GLY A 316 -1.73 -14.37 1.60
C GLY A 316 -2.80 -15.23 2.27
N ALA A 317 -3.65 -14.68 3.13
CA ALA A 317 -4.74 -15.40 3.77
C ALA A 317 -5.80 -15.87 2.75
N ASN A 318 -6.43 -17.02 3.03
CA ASN A 318 -7.48 -17.63 2.20
C ASN A 318 -7.14 -17.69 0.69
N THR A 319 -5.88 -17.99 0.38
CA THR A 319 -5.35 -18.00 -1.00
C THR A 319 -5.10 -19.44 -1.45
N LYS A 320 -5.47 -19.75 -2.70
CA LYS A 320 -5.22 -21.07 -3.29
C LYS A 320 -4.53 -20.95 -4.63
N ILE A 321 -3.47 -21.72 -4.84
CA ILE A 321 -2.89 -21.90 -6.17
C ILE A 321 -3.49 -23.19 -6.75
N ILE A 322 -4.20 -23.05 -7.86
CA ILE A 322 -4.95 -24.12 -8.52
C ILE A 322 -4.26 -24.41 -9.87
N ASN A 323 -3.90 -25.67 -10.11
CA ASN A 323 -3.31 -26.11 -11.36
C ASN A 323 -4.35 -26.14 -12.50
N GLU A 324 -3.87 -26.24 -13.74
CA GLU A 324 -4.72 -26.32 -14.95
C GLU A 324 -5.74 -27.47 -14.90
N ASP A 325 -5.42 -28.56 -14.20
CA ASP A 325 -6.29 -29.73 -14.03
C ASP A 325 -7.29 -29.60 -12.86
N GLY A 326 -7.31 -28.45 -12.18
CA GLY A 326 -8.15 -28.17 -11.01
C GLY A 326 -7.60 -28.70 -9.68
N SER A 327 -6.44 -29.35 -9.67
CA SER A 327 -5.80 -29.78 -8.41
C SER A 327 -5.23 -28.58 -7.64
N ILE A 328 -5.32 -28.63 -6.31
CA ILE A 328 -4.74 -27.60 -5.43
C ILE A 328 -3.24 -27.88 -5.27
N ASP A 329 -2.42 -26.89 -5.61
CA ASP A 329 -0.96 -26.89 -5.44
C ASP A 329 -0.58 -26.45 -4.01
N VAL A 330 -1.10 -25.30 -3.59
CA VAL A 330 -0.92 -24.73 -2.24
C VAL A 330 -2.22 -24.03 -1.82
N GLU A 331 -2.55 -24.11 -0.54
CA GLU A 331 -3.70 -23.44 0.07
C GLU A 331 -3.33 -22.90 1.45
N THR A 332 -3.77 -21.68 1.75
CA THR A 332 -3.65 -21.04 3.06
C THR A 332 -5.03 -20.82 3.69
N THR A 333 -5.07 -20.74 5.02
CA THR A 333 -6.27 -20.44 5.80
C THR A 333 -6.31 -18.96 6.18
N GLY A 334 -7.40 -18.51 6.81
CA GLY A 334 -7.55 -17.14 7.29
C GLY A 334 -9.01 -16.74 7.48
N ASP A 335 -9.24 -15.50 7.89
CA ASP A 335 -10.56 -15.02 8.34
C ASP A 335 -11.36 -14.28 7.25
N TYR A 336 -10.98 -14.38 5.98
CA TYR A 336 -11.58 -13.64 4.86
C TYR A 336 -12.58 -14.46 4.03
N GLU A 337 -13.09 -15.59 4.54
CA GLU A 337 -14.05 -16.43 3.81
C GLU A 337 -15.35 -15.71 3.45
N GLY A 338 -15.72 -14.67 4.21
CA GLY A 338 -16.91 -13.84 3.95
C GLY A 338 -16.81 -12.95 2.72
N HIS A 339 -15.61 -12.74 2.17
CA HIS A 339 -15.39 -11.93 0.99
C HIS A 339 -15.47 -12.75 -0.31
N LYS A 340 -15.94 -12.09 -1.38
CA LYS A 340 -16.00 -12.67 -2.72
C LYS A 340 -14.61 -13.12 -3.17
N ALA A 341 -14.56 -14.26 -3.87
CA ALA A 341 -13.35 -14.73 -4.51
C ALA A 341 -13.19 -14.06 -5.88
N ILE A 342 -11.92 -13.92 -6.28
CA ILE A 342 -11.52 -13.74 -7.67
C ILE A 342 -10.52 -14.84 -8.04
N TYR A 343 -10.40 -15.07 -9.34
CA TYR A 343 -9.49 -16.03 -9.95
C TYR A 343 -8.59 -15.28 -10.92
N GLN A 344 -7.31 -15.19 -10.59
CA GLN A 344 -6.31 -14.50 -11.40
C GLN A 344 -5.32 -15.51 -11.99
N GLU A 345 -4.91 -15.34 -13.25
CA GLU A 345 -3.90 -16.17 -13.90
C GLU A 345 -2.62 -16.23 -13.06
N PHE A 346 -2.11 -17.44 -12.85
CA PHE A 346 -0.91 -17.64 -12.08
C PHE A 346 0.31 -17.16 -12.85
N VAL A 347 1.15 -16.35 -12.20
CA VAL A 347 2.49 -16.00 -12.68
C VAL A 347 3.53 -16.46 -11.67
N GLU A 348 4.64 -17.01 -12.17
CA GLU A 348 5.71 -17.46 -11.30
C GLU A 348 6.62 -16.28 -10.89
N LEU A 349 6.67 -16.01 -9.58
CA LEU A 349 7.58 -15.04 -9.00
C LEU A 349 9.06 -15.39 -9.29
N PRO A 350 9.97 -14.39 -9.35
CA PRO A 350 11.41 -14.62 -9.29
C PRO A 350 11.80 -15.52 -8.11
N ARG A 351 12.79 -16.38 -8.32
CA ARG A 351 13.25 -17.36 -7.31
C ARG A 351 14.76 -17.35 -7.20
N ASP A 352 15.27 -17.50 -5.98
CA ASP A 352 16.70 -17.70 -5.75
C ASP A 352 17.13 -19.17 -5.92
N GLU A 353 18.42 -19.44 -5.72
CA GLU A 353 18.99 -20.79 -5.78
C GLU A 353 18.55 -21.70 -4.61
N GLU A 354 18.10 -21.10 -3.50
CA GLU A 354 17.61 -21.80 -2.31
C GLU A 354 16.12 -22.16 -2.42
N GLY A 355 15.42 -21.61 -3.40
CA GLY A 355 14.01 -21.87 -3.67
C GLY A 355 13.04 -20.84 -3.10
N ASN A 356 13.52 -19.73 -2.52
CA ASN A 356 12.67 -18.66 -2.00
C ASN A 356 12.14 -17.78 -3.13
N TYR A 357 10.88 -17.35 -3.01
CA TYR A 357 10.20 -16.51 -3.99
C TYR A 357 10.25 -15.04 -3.60
N TYR A 358 10.32 -14.15 -4.59
CA TYR A 358 10.48 -12.71 -4.40
C TYR A 358 9.36 -11.96 -5.12
N GLN A 359 8.66 -11.11 -4.38
CA GLN A 359 7.63 -10.20 -4.90
C GLN A 359 8.12 -8.76 -4.76
N ALA A 360 8.03 -7.98 -5.84
CA ALA A 360 8.38 -6.57 -5.81
C ALA A 360 7.20 -5.77 -5.23
N GLY A 361 7.51 -4.85 -4.32
CA GLY A 361 6.60 -3.83 -3.83
C GLY A 361 7.09 -2.47 -4.29
N VAL A 362 6.30 -1.76 -5.10
CA VAL A 362 6.63 -0.40 -5.56
C VAL A 362 5.67 0.60 -4.93
N PHE A 363 6.20 1.48 -4.10
CA PHE A 363 5.42 2.57 -3.53
C PHE A 363 5.11 3.63 -4.58
N TYR A 364 3.88 4.16 -4.50
CA TYR A 364 3.43 5.28 -5.31
C TYR A 364 2.91 6.38 -4.39
N ALA A 365 3.47 7.58 -4.54
CA ALA A 365 3.11 8.80 -3.81
C ALA A 365 3.23 9.97 -4.80
N TYR A 366 2.12 10.28 -5.49
CA TYR A 366 2.06 11.11 -6.71
C TYR A 366 2.81 10.54 -7.93
N GLU A 367 3.89 9.81 -7.71
CA GLU A 367 4.60 9.01 -8.70
C GLU A 367 5.20 7.76 -8.04
N ALA A 368 5.60 6.80 -8.85
CA ALA A 368 6.38 5.66 -8.39
C ALA A 368 7.68 6.13 -7.72
N SER A 369 7.89 5.75 -6.46
CA SER A 369 8.90 6.40 -5.61
C SER A 369 9.74 5.49 -4.72
N GLY A 370 9.46 4.19 -4.65
CA GLY A 370 10.34 3.30 -3.87
C GLY A 370 10.09 1.85 -4.15
N LEU A 371 11.14 1.12 -4.50
CA LEU A 371 11.11 -0.32 -4.67
C LEU A 371 11.59 -1.02 -3.40
N GLY A 372 10.96 -2.12 -3.05
CA GLY A 372 11.43 -3.10 -2.08
C GLY A 372 10.95 -4.50 -2.48
N PHE A 373 11.46 -5.54 -1.84
CA PHE A 373 11.05 -6.91 -2.12
C PHE A 373 10.60 -7.63 -0.86
N ARG A 374 9.60 -8.50 -1.00
CA ARG A 374 9.21 -9.50 0.01
C ARG A 374 9.75 -10.86 -0.44
N ARG A 375 10.45 -11.57 0.45
CA ARG A 375 10.97 -12.91 0.22
C ARG A 375 10.28 -13.92 1.11
N GLY A 376 9.74 -14.98 0.52
CA GLY A 376 9.10 -16.04 1.30
C GLY A 376 8.85 -17.29 0.50
N GLU A 377 7.81 -18.01 0.89
CA GLU A 377 7.32 -19.18 0.17
C GLU A 377 6.52 -18.76 -1.07
N LYS A 378 5.84 -19.73 -1.69
CA LYS A 378 5.10 -19.53 -2.94
C LYS A 378 3.90 -18.58 -2.80
N ILE A 379 3.32 -18.53 -1.60
CA ILE A 379 2.33 -17.52 -1.18
C ILE A 379 3.01 -16.70 -0.08
N LEU A 380 3.15 -15.41 -0.33
CA LEU A 380 3.78 -14.48 0.62
C LEU A 380 2.79 -14.19 1.75
N ASN A 381 3.30 -14.15 2.97
CA ASN A 381 2.54 -13.95 4.21
C ASN A 381 3.32 -13.07 5.21
N ASN A 382 2.83 -12.93 6.44
CA ASN A 382 3.49 -12.12 7.48
C ASN A 382 4.92 -12.53 7.81
N MET A 383 5.23 -13.81 7.72
CA MET A 383 6.58 -14.34 7.97
C MET A 383 7.54 -14.09 6.80
N SER A 384 7.05 -13.54 5.68
CA SER A 384 7.90 -13.20 4.55
C SER A 384 8.82 -12.04 4.90
N LYS A 385 10.10 -12.20 4.57
CA LYS A 385 11.17 -11.28 4.95
C LYS A 385 11.19 -10.06 4.03
N PHE A 386 11.51 -8.90 4.59
CA PHE A 386 11.84 -7.74 3.76
C PHE A 386 13.25 -7.88 3.18
N VAL A 387 13.40 -7.55 1.90
CA VAL A 387 14.67 -7.55 1.18
C VAL A 387 14.78 -6.23 0.40
N GLY A 388 15.81 -5.44 0.69
CA GLY A 388 16.10 -4.23 -0.08
C GLY A 388 16.70 -4.56 -1.45
N HIS A 389 17.02 -3.53 -2.24
CA HIS A 389 17.74 -3.67 -3.50
C HIS A 389 18.93 -2.73 -3.61
N ILE A 390 19.76 -3.00 -4.62
CA ILE A 390 20.84 -2.13 -5.07
C ILE A 390 20.91 -2.13 -6.60
N ILE A 391 21.02 -0.94 -7.19
CA ILE A 391 21.22 -0.73 -8.62
C ILE A 391 22.70 -0.93 -8.96
N LYS A 392 23.00 -1.72 -9.99
CA LYS A 392 24.37 -2.04 -10.42
C LYS A 392 24.61 -2.01 -11.92
#